data_AF-A0A137QGQ8-F1
#
_entry.id   AF-A0A137QGQ8-F1
#
_cell.length_a   1.000
_cell.length_b   1.000
_cell.length_c   1.000
_cell.angle_alpha   90.00
_cell.angle_beta   90.00
_cell.angle_gamma   90.00
#
_symmetry.space_group_name_H-M   'P 1'
#
loop_
_entity.id
_entity.type
_entity.pdbx_description
1 polymer ?
#
loop_
_entity_poly.entity_id
_entity_poly.type
_entity_poly.pdbx_seq_one_letter_code
_entity_poly.pdbx_strand_id
1 'polypeptide(L)'
;MPHKPSQSLDSTASSLTSLSSEASVELYENKLRPTIDTISKSDVTLQELVDAAEKIVNERFASDSKSTFKYKKGDDEISVQLDKVMVAMLAGAEECGGESGQRYVASAILACSKEEDVVEALASLSITWLTHLLFICRFQNLIFSLVKTSRGHANQPNKRPSQVATPTVEQTATHLLEGVGNRNNNFPDDVMRRDGYTCVLTGFQDVSHPKPAKGIFKTRLIVAHILRRSIGQFDSDHNSKSVGHLSTQSAFKSALTTFDILVNFTRLPVQELGELQNAIDDPSNGMTIESNAHYAFDSFDWCLKKTEVRFKALNLSSYN
;
A
#
# COMPACT_ATOMS: atom_id res chain seq x y z
N MET A 1 -3.93 27.35 43.41
CA MET A 1 -3.96 27.46 41.93
C MET A 1 -4.38 26.11 41.38
N PRO A 2 -5.49 26.00 40.62
CA PRO A 2 -5.96 24.72 40.13
C PRO A 2 -5.14 24.28 38.92
N HIS A 3 -4.62 23.05 38.96
CA HIS A 3 -3.95 22.41 37.84
C HIS A 3 -4.96 22.14 36.72
N LYS A 4 -4.67 22.70 35.54
CA LYS A 4 -5.36 22.37 34.29
C LYS A 4 -5.08 20.90 33.94
N PRO A 5 -6.09 20.07 33.63
CA PRO A 5 -5.85 18.71 33.15
C PRO A 5 -5.14 18.77 31.80
N SER A 6 -4.07 17.99 31.63
CA SER A 6 -3.43 17.78 30.34
C SER A 6 -4.43 17.09 29.40
N GLN A 7 -4.74 17.74 28.28
CA GLN A 7 -5.50 17.10 27.20
C GLN A 7 -4.70 15.89 26.71
N SER A 8 -5.29 14.70 26.80
CA SER A 8 -4.67 13.49 26.26
C SER A 8 -4.65 13.58 24.74
N LEU A 9 -3.46 13.40 24.17
CA LEU A 9 -3.21 13.21 22.75
C LEU A 9 -3.53 11.74 22.39
N ASP A 10 -4.77 11.31 22.60
CA ASP A 10 -5.21 9.98 22.18
C ASP A 10 -5.86 10.05 20.80
N SER A 11 -5.52 9.08 19.94
CA SER A 11 -6.29 8.65 18.77
C SER A 11 -6.18 9.47 17.45
N THR A 12 -4.97 9.65 16.90
CA THR A 12 -4.84 10.15 15.50
C THR A 12 -4.67 9.03 14.45
N ALA A 13 -4.18 7.84 14.83
CA ALA A 13 -4.06 6.71 13.89
C ALA A 13 -5.43 6.13 13.50
N SER A 14 -6.41 6.14 14.40
CA SER A 14 -7.82 5.79 14.12
C SER A 14 -8.54 6.85 13.25
N SER A 15 -7.94 8.01 12.99
CA SER A 15 -8.59 9.14 12.34
C SER A 15 -8.44 9.15 10.81
N LEU A 16 -7.60 8.29 10.23
CA LEU A 16 -7.23 8.42 8.80
C LEU A 16 -7.95 7.39 7.92
N THR A 17 -8.23 6.19 8.43
CA THR A 17 -9.32 5.35 7.90
C THR A 17 -10.69 6.00 8.13
N SER A 18 -10.80 6.95 9.06
CA SER A 18 -12.00 7.79 9.21
C SER A 18 -12.12 8.92 8.17
N LEU A 19 -11.09 9.14 7.32
CA LEU A 19 -11.16 10.13 6.23
C LEU A 19 -11.86 9.57 4.99
N SER A 20 -11.70 8.28 4.73
CA SER A 20 -12.63 7.57 3.88
C SER A 20 -13.89 7.37 4.69
N SER A 21 -14.98 8.02 4.29
CA SER A 21 -16.26 7.74 4.92
C SER A 21 -16.60 6.26 4.72
N GLU A 22 -17.25 5.63 5.70
CA GLU A 22 -17.79 4.27 5.53
C GLU A 22 -18.64 4.19 4.24
N ALA A 23 -19.32 5.27 3.89
CA ALA A 23 -20.07 5.41 2.65
C ALA A 23 -19.20 5.29 1.37
N SER A 24 -17.99 5.82 1.33
CA SER A 24 -17.10 5.71 0.16
C SER A 24 -16.56 4.28 -0.02
N VAL A 25 -16.27 3.57 1.07
CA VAL A 25 -15.91 2.14 1.03
C VAL A 25 -17.11 1.29 0.61
N GLU A 26 -18.30 1.57 1.16
CA GLU A 26 -19.52 0.85 0.79
C GLU A 26 -19.94 1.09 -0.66
N LEU A 27 -19.78 2.31 -1.17
CA LEU A 27 -20.00 2.61 -2.57
C LEU A 27 -19.07 1.78 -3.46
N TYR A 28 -17.77 1.73 -3.12
CA TYR A 28 -16.79 0.96 -3.85
C TYR A 28 -17.16 -0.53 -3.89
N GLU A 29 -17.34 -1.15 -2.72
CA GLU A 29 -17.56 -2.60 -2.60
C GLU A 29 -18.91 -3.03 -3.18
N ASN A 30 -19.99 -2.30 -2.88
CA ASN A 30 -21.34 -2.77 -3.18
C ASN A 30 -21.83 -2.36 -4.58
N LYS A 31 -21.34 -1.24 -5.13
CA LYS A 31 -21.83 -0.71 -6.41
C LYS A 31 -20.76 -0.70 -7.50
N LEU A 32 -19.61 -0.11 -7.21
CA LEU A 32 -18.58 0.09 -8.24
C LEU A 32 -17.94 -1.24 -8.61
N ARG A 33 -17.54 -2.06 -7.64
CA ARG A 33 -16.79 -3.30 -7.88
C ARG A 33 -17.49 -4.28 -8.85
N PRO A 34 -18.78 -4.62 -8.71
CA PRO A 34 -19.46 -5.47 -9.71
C PRO A 34 -19.50 -4.86 -11.11
N THR A 35 -19.62 -3.53 -11.18
CA THR A 35 -19.65 -2.77 -12.44
C THR A 35 -18.26 -2.73 -13.08
N ILE A 36 -17.21 -2.57 -12.28
CA ILE A 36 -15.80 -2.65 -12.71
C ILE A 36 -15.51 -4.01 -13.32
N ASP A 37 -15.93 -5.09 -12.66
CA ASP A 37 -15.75 -6.44 -13.17
C ASP A 37 -16.47 -6.65 -14.51
N THR A 38 -17.66 -6.05 -14.64
CA THR A 38 -18.44 -6.13 -15.89
C THR A 38 -17.76 -5.36 -17.02
N ILE A 39 -17.32 -4.13 -16.77
CA ILE A 39 -16.67 -3.29 -17.79
C ILE A 39 -15.30 -3.86 -18.18
N SER A 40 -14.51 -4.33 -17.21
CA SER A 40 -13.18 -4.88 -17.45
C SER A 40 -13.20 -6.16 -18.29
N LYS A 41 -14.29 -6.94 -18.23
CA LYS A 41 -14.49 -8.15 -19.05
C LYS A 41 -15.18 -7.87 -20.39
N SER A 42 -15.53 -6.62 -20.69
CA SER A 42 -16.15 -6.27 -21.97
C SER A 42 -15.17 -6.35 -23.14
N ASP A 43 -15.71 -6.54 -24.35
CA ASP A 43 -14.94 -6.57 -25.60
C ASP A 43 -14.44 -5.18 -26.05
N VAL A 44 -14.70 -4.12 -25.26
CA VAL A 44 -14.23 -2.77 -25.55
C VAL A 44 -12.70 -2.73 -25.50
N THR A 45 -12.09 -2.07 -26.48
CA THR A 45 -10.63 -1.97 -26.56
C THR A 45 -10.08 -1.18 -25.38
N LEU A 46 -8.82 -1.44 -25.00
CA LEU A 46 -8.21 -0.73 -23.87
C LEU A 46 -8.15 0.78 -24.12
N GLN A 47 -7.77 1.18 -25.34
CA GLN A 47 -7.68 2.59 -25.71
C GLN A 47 -9.03 3.30 -25.59
N GLU A 48 -10.11 2.69 -26.07
CA GLU A 48 -11.46 3.26 -25.94
C GLU A 48 -11.88 3.44 -24.48
N LEU A 49 -11.52 2.50 -23.59
CA LEU A 49 -11.78 2.64 -22.15
C LEU A 49 -10.98 3.79 -21.54
N VAL A 50 -9.69 3.91 -21.89
CA VAL A 50 -8.79 4.96 -21.40
C VAL A 50 -9.28 6.34 -21.86
N ASP A 51 -9.56 6.49 -23.16
CA ASP A 51 -10.05 7.75 -23.73
C ASP A 51 -11.38 8.18 -23.09
N ALA A 52 -12.29 7.22 -22.88
CA ALA A 52 -13.56 7.48 -22.21
C ALA A 52 -13.36 7.90 -20.74
N ALA A 53 -12.44 7.25 -20.02
CA ALA A 53 -12.13 7.58 -18.64
C ALA A 53 -11.54 8.99 -18.52
N GLU A 54 -10.56 9.34 -19.35
CA GLU A 54 -9.96 10.68 -19.39
C GLU A 54 -11.01 11.75 -19.70
N LYS A 55 -11.88 11.49 -20.68
CA LYS A 55 -12.97 12.39 -21.03
C LYS A 55 -13.91 12.63 -19.85
N ILE A 56 -14.32 11.58 -19.13
CA ILE A 56 -15.18 11.70 -17.95
C ILE A 56 -14.50 12.56 -16.88
N VAL A 57 -13.23 12.30 -16.57
CA VAL A 57 -12.50 13.08 -15.55
C VAL A 57 -12.39 14.55 -15.94
N ASN A 58 -11.97 14.83 -17.18
CA ASN A 58 -11.73 16.19 -17.63
C ASN A 58 -13.01 17.02 -17.83
N GLU A 59 -14.07 16.42 -18.39
CA GLU A 59 -15.29 17.16 -18.73
C GLU A 59 -16.31 17.21 -17.59
N ARG A 60 -16.33 16.21 -16.70
CA ARG A 60 -17.36 16.08 -15.65
C ARG A 60 -16.84 16.35 -14.25
N PHE A 61 -15.57 16.08 -13.96
CA PHE A 61 -15.06 16.10 -12.59
C PHE A 61 -14.11 17.26 -12.33
N ALA A 62 -13.16 17.53 -13.22
CA ALA A 62 -12.07 18.48 -12.99
C ALA A 62 -12.52 19.93 -12.68
N SER A 63 -13.67 20.36 -13.21
CA SER A 63 -14.22 21.70 -12.93
C SER A 63 -15.15 21.75 -11.72
N ASP A 64 -15.52 20.61 -11.14
CA ASP A 64 -16.44 20.55 -10.02
C ASP A 64 -15.73 20.86 -8.69
N SER A 65 -16.44 21.53 -7.78
CA SER A 65 -15.93 21.81 -6.42
C SER A 65 -15.56 20.54 -5.62
N LYS A 66 -16.23 19.41 -5.87
CA LYS A 66 -15.97 18.11 -5.24
C LYS A 66 -14.67 17.47 -5.74
N SER A 67 -14.04 18.00 -6.80
CA SER A 67 -12.70 17.57 -7.22
C SER A 67 -11.59 17.97 -6.25
N THR A 68 -11.88 18.79 -5.24
CA THR A 68 -10.90 19.17 -4.21
C THR A 68 -11.24 18.52 -2.87
N PHE A 69 -10.40 17.60 -2.42
CA PHE A 69 -10.45 17.08 -1.05
C PHE A 69 -9.70 18.02 -0.10
N LYS A 70 -10.33 18.38 1.02
CA LYS A 70 -9.74 19.25 2.05
C LYS A 70 -9.63 18.52 3.37
N TYR A 71 -8.47 18.60 4.00
CA TYR A 71 -8.19 18.04 5.32
C TYR A 71 -7.60 19.12 6.22
N LYS A 72 -8.15 19.26 7.43
CA LYS A 72 -7.62 20.19 8.44
C LYS A 72 -6.76 19.44 9.43
N LYS A 73 -5.53 19.94 9.63
CA LYS A 73 -4.58 19.43 10.62
C LYS A 73 -4.21 20.55 11.58
N GLY A 74 -4.97 20.68 12.67
CA GLY A 74 -4.89 21.86 13.53
C GLY A 74 -5.42 23.09 12.80
N ASP A 75 -4.60 24.14 12.72
CA ASP A 75 -4.95 25.37 12.01
C ASP A 75 -4.60 25.32 10.51
N ASP A 76 -3.80 24.33 10.08
CA ASP A 76 -3.41 24.16 8.68
C ASP A 76 -4.51 23.47 7.87
N GLU A 77 -4.86 24.02 6.72
CA GLU A 77 -5.72 23.38 5.71
C GLU A 77 -4.85 22.82 4.58
N ILE A 78 -4.93 21.50 4.38
CA ILE A 78 -4.28 20.79 3.29
C ILE A 78 -5.35 20.45 2.25
N SER A 79 -5.06 20.70 0.97
CA SER A 79 -5.96 20.34 -0.12
C SER A 79 -5.27 19.42 -1.13
N VAL A 80 -6.06 18.52 -1.72
CA VAL A 80 -5.64 17.57 -2.76
C VAL A 80 -6.63 17.63 -3.92
N GLN A 81 -6.12 17.75 -5.14
CA GLN A 81 -6.90 17.72 -6.38
C GLN A 81 -7.15 16.25 -6.78
N LEU A 82 -8.38 15.79 -6.62
CA LEU A 82 -8.82 14.41 -6.84
C LEU A 82 -8.86 14.02 -8.32
N ASP A 83 -9.19 14.94 -9.23
CA ASP A 83 -9.08 14.73 -10.67
C ASP A 83 -7.63 14.39 -11.06
N LYS A 84 -6.65 15.08 -10.46
CA LYS A 84 -5.22 14.80 -10.68
C LYS A 84 -4.81 13.45 -10.11
N VAL A 85 -5.40 13.02 -8.99
CA VAL A 85 -5.19 11.66 -8.46
C VAL A 85 -5.68 10.62 -9.47
N MET A 86 -6.86 10.80 -10.06
CA MET A 86 -7.37 9.87 -11.07
C MET A 86 -6.50 9.80 -12.32
N VAL A 87 -6.10 10.96 -12.86
CA VAL A 87 -5.20 11.01 -14.04
C VAL A 87 -3.86 10.34 -13.73
N ALA A 88 -3.30 10.58 -12.55
CA ALA A 88 -2.06 9.93 -12.13
C ALA A 88 -2.20 8.42 -11.97
N MET A 89 -3.31 7.95 -11.40
CA MET A 89 -3.64 6.52 -11.31
C MET A 89 -3.73 5.90 -12.71
N LEU A 90 -4.41 6.54 -13.65
CA LEU A 90 -4.58 6.02 -15.01
C LEU A 90 -3.24 5.95 -15.78
N ALA A 91 -2.42 6.99 -15.66
CA ALA A 91 -1.10 7.04 -16.29
C ALA A 91 -0.10 6.05 -15.66
N GLY A 92 -0.16 5.84 -14.35
CA GLY A 92 0.75 4.93 -13.64
C GLY A 92 0.36 3.45 -13.72
N ALA A 93 -0.91 3.15 -14.01
CA ALA A 93 -1.43 1.78 -13.97
C ALA A 93 -0.77 0.83 -14.98
N GLU A 94 -0.37 1.32 -16.15
CA GLU A 94 0.35 0.51 -17.14
C GLU A 94 1.73 0.11 -16.63
N GLU A 95 2.46 1.02 -16.00
CA GLU A 95 3.78 0.72 -15.42
C GLU A 95 3.68 -0.27 -14.25
N CYS A 96 2.60 -0.18 -13.47
CA CYS A 96 2.39 -1.01 -12.28
C CYS A 96 1.81 -2.40 -12.59
N GLY A 97 0.80 -2.50 -13.46
CA GLY A 97 0.05 -3.72 -13.73
C GLY A 97 -0.15 -4.03 -15.22
N GLY A 98 0.55 -3.32 -16.12
CA GLY A 98 0.39 -3.44 -17.56
C GLY A 98 -1.02 -3.06 -18.03
N GLU A 99 -1.39 -3.58 -19.20
CA GLU A 99 -2.71 -3.36 -19.80
C GLU A 99 -3.87 -3.75 -18.87
N SER A 100 -3.69 -4.77 -18.04
CA SER A 100 -4.73 -5.20 -17.10
C SER A 100 -4.93 -4.21 -15.96
N GLY A 101 -3.86 -3.65 -15.40
CA GLY A 101 -3.93 -2.59 -14.39
C GLY A 101 -4.57 -1.33 -14.95
N GLN A 102 -4.15 -0.92 -16.16
CA GLN A 102 -4.73 0.24 -16.85
C GLN A 102 -6.22 0.03 -17.15
N ARG A 103 -6.61 -1.16 -17.60
CA ARG A 103 -8.01 -1.55 -17.82
C ARG A 103 -8.83 -1.49 -16.54
N TYR A 104 -8.28 -1.92 -15.40
CA TYR A 104 -8.95 -1.80 -14.11
C TYR A 104 -9.24 -0.34 -13.76
N VAL A 105 -8.23 0.55 -13.84
CA VAL A 105 -8.40 1.96 -13.50
C VAL A 105 -9.40 2.65 -14.43
N ALA A 106 -9.31 2.42 -15.74
CA ALA A 106 -10.27 2.95 -16.69
C ALA A 106 -11.69 2.43 -16.41
N SER A 107 -11.84 1.13 -16.17
CA SER A 107 -13.13 0.50 -15.81
C SER A 107 -13.73 1.09 -14.53
N ALA A 108 -12.91 1.41 -13.52
CA ALA A 108 -13.35 2.05 -12.27
C ALA A 108 -13.91 3.45 -12.50
N ILE A 109 -13.24 4.26 -13.32
CA ILE A 109 -13.73 5.60 -13.68
C ILE A 109 -15.04 5.49 -14.48
N LEU A 110 -15.12 4.57 -15.44
CA LEU A 110 -16.34 4.35 -16.22
C LEU A 110 -17.48 3.80 -15.37
N ALA A 111 -17.21 2.97 -14.37
CA ALA A 111 -18.23 2.49 -13.43
C ALA A 111 -18.90 3.66 -12.69
N CYS A 112 -18.14 4.66 -12.26
CA CYS A 112 -18.70 5.87 -11.66
C CYS A 112 -19.65 6.63 -12.61
N SER A 113 -19.42 6.59 -13.93
CA SER A 113 -20.31 7.23 -14.91
C SER A 113 -21.69 6.56 -15.05
N LYS A 114 -21.86 5.36 -14.46
CA LYS A 114 -23.14 4.64 -14.41
C LYS A 114 -23.96 4.98 -13.17
N GLU A 115 -23.38 5.66 -12.19
CA GLU A 115 -24.10 6.13 -11.01
C GLU A 115 -24.93 7.39 -11.32
N GLU A 116 -25.98 7.61 -10.53
CA GLU A 116 -26.86 8.77 -10.66
C GLU A 116 -26.12 10.09 -10.41
N ASP A 117 -25.32 10.15 -9.34
CA ASP A 117 -24.39 11.26 -9.07
C ASP A 117 -22.97 10.85 -9.46
N VAL A 118 -22.65 11.07 -10.73
CA VAL A 118 -21.33 10.76 -11.32
C VAL A 118 -20.21 11.49 -10.58
N VAL A 119 -20.42 12.76 -10.20
CA VAL A 119 -19.39 13.58 -9.56
C VAL A 119 -19.10 13.06 -8.15
N GLU A 120 -20.14 12.72 -7.38
CA GLU A 120 -19.97 12.12 -6.05
C GLU A 120 -19.29 10.75 -6.11
N ALA A 121 -19.64 9.93 -7.10
CA ALA A 121 -19.02 8.62 -7.29
C ALA A 121 -17.52 8.75 -7.64
N LEU A 122 -17.16 9.70 -8.51
CA LEU A 122 -15.76 10.00 -8.84
C LEU A 122 -15.01 10.54 -7.62
N ALA A 123 -15.60 11.48 -6.86
CA ALA A 123 -14.99 11.98 -5.63
C ALA A 123 -14.72 10.84 -4.63
N SER A 124 -15.72 9.98 -4.41
CA SER A 124 -15.60 8.83 -3.53
C SER A 124 -14.52 7.85 -3.99
N LEU A 125 -14.48 7.49 -5.28
CA LEU A 125 -13.44 6.61 -5.83
C LEU A 125 -12.04 7.22 -5.65
N SER A 126 -11.89 8.51 -5.93
CA SER A 126 -10.60 9.21 -5.80
C SER A 126 -10.12 9.26 -4.35
N ILE A 127 -11.03 9.53 -3.41
CA ILE A 127 -10.74 9.50 -1.98
C ILE A 127 -10.34 8.09 -1.58
N THR A 128 -11.06 7.06 -2.06
CA THR A 128 -10.72 5.67 -1.79
C THR A 128 -9.31 5.33 -2.28
N TRP A 129 -8.92 5.68 -3.50
CA TRP A 129 -7.54 5.48 -3.98
C TRP A 129 -6.52 6.29 -3.17
N LEU A 130 -6.84 7.54 -2.83
CA LEU A 130 -5.96 8.38 -2.03
C LEU A 130 -5.70 7.73 -0.66
N THR A 131 -6.74 7.31 0.06
CA THR A 131 -6.63 6.81 1.44
C THR A 131 -6.21 5.35 1.53
N HIS A 132 -6.66 4.49 0.62
CA HIS A 132 -6.42 3.04 0.66
C HIS A 132 -5.24 2.58 -0.20
N LEU A 133 -4.68 3.41 -1.08
CA LEU A 133 -3.47 3.05 -1.83
C LEU A 133 -2.33 4.02 -1.56
N LEU A 134 -2.51 5.30 -1.88
CA LEU A 134 -1.43 6.29 -1.87
C LEU A 134 -1.00 6.67 -0.44
N PHE A 135 -1.94 6.75 0.49
CA PHE A 135 -1.65 7.16 1.86
C PHE A 135 -0.89 6.10 2.66
N ILE A 136 -1.21 4.82 2.42
CA ILE A 136 -0.49 3.67 3.02
C ILE A 136 0.98 3.71 2.61
N CYS A 137 1.23 4.07 1.34
CA CYS A 137 2.57 4.26 0.83
C CYS A 137 3.30 5.40 1.56
N ARG A 138 2.67 6.54 1.89
CA ARG A 138 3.36 7.75 2.39
C ARG A 138 3.48 7.93 3.91
N PHE A 139 2.45 7.64 4.70
CA PHE A 139 2.32 8.27 6.04
C PHE A 139 2.87 7.51 7.25
N GLN A 140 3.52 6.37 7.04
CA GLN A 140 3.93 5.54 8.18
C GLN A 140 5.19 6.01 8.89
N ASN A 141 6.07 6.76 8.22
CA ASN A 141 7.18 7.42 8.91
C ASN A 141 6.68 8.40 9.97
N LEU A 142 5.51 9.01 9.75
CA LEU A 142 4.88 9.91 10.71
C LEU A 142 4.26 9.16 11.90
N ILE A 143 3.55 8.05 11.63
CA ILE A 143 2.89 7.25 12.68
C ILE A 143 3.93 6.51 13.54
N PHE A 144 4.97 5.92 12.94
CA PHE A 144 5.97 5.16 13.68
C PHE A 144 6.84 6.06 14.58
N SER A 145 7.10 7.30 14.17
CA SER A 145 7.78 8.30 15.01
C SER A 145 6.95 8.73 16.23
N LEU A 146 5.61 8.72 16.11
CA LEU A 146 4.70 9.13 17.18
C LEU A 146 4.38 7.97 18.15
N VAL A 147 4.40 6.72 17.69
CA VAL A 147 4.09 5.54 18.53
C VAL A 147 5.30 5.01 19.28
N LYS A 148 6.53 5.20 18.78
CA LYS A 148 7.76 4.72 19.45
C LYS A 148 8.03 5.33 20.82
N THR A 149 7.34 6.40 21.21
CA THR A 149 7.47 6.98 22.54
C THR A 149 6.70 6.24 23.64
N SER A 150 5.87 5.23 23.32
CA SER A 150 4.84 4.79 24.28
C SER A 150 4.69 3.29 24.58
N ARG A 151 5.42 2.34 23.97
CA ARG A 151 5.24 0.91 24.32
C ARG A 151 6.55 0.12 24.47
N GLY A 152 6.79 -0.29 25.71
CA GLY A 152 7.80 -1.29 26.10
C GLY A 152 7.41 -2.71 25.72
N HIS A 153 8.43 -3.56 25.68
CA HIS A 153 8.47 -4.95 25.22
C HIS A 153 7.38 -5.86 25.81
N ALA A 154 6.64 -6.55 24.93
CA ALA A 154 5.92 -7.77 25.28
C ALA A 154 6.04 -8.79 24.12
N ASN A 155 6.78 -9.86 24.35
CA ASN A 155 6.87 -11.02 23.45
C ASN A 155 5.84 -12.07 23.91
N GLN A 156 4.99 -12.57 23.00
CA GLN A 156 4.29 -13.85 23.21
C GLN A 156 4.39 -14.75 21.97
N PRO A 157 4.48 -16.09 22.16
CA PRO A 157 4.56 -17.05 21.06
C PRO A 157 3.18 -17.62 20.69
N ASN A 158 2.87 -17.72 19.39
CA ASN A 158 1.64 -18.37 18.90
C ASN A 158 1.88 -19.82 18.43
N LYS A 159 0.88 -20.67 18.69
CA LYS A 159 0.76 -22.08 18.26
C LYS A 159 -0.18 -22.21 17.05
N ARG A 160 0.12 -23.16 16.14
CA ARG A 160 -0.60 -23.50 14.88
C ARG A 160 -1.99 -24.14 15.08
N PRO A 161 -2.88 -24.12 14.05
CA PRO A 161 -3.17 -25.35 13.27
C PRO A 161 -3.44 -25.14 11.75
N SER A 162 -3.97 -26.18 11.08
CA SER A 162 -3.69 -26.64 9.70
C SER A 162 -4.81 -26.57 8.63
N GLN A 163 -4.37 -26.54 7.35
CA GLN A 163 -4.85 -27.14 6.07
C GLN A 163 -6.27 -26.91 5.46
N VAL A 164 -6.25 -26.18 4.32
CA VAL A 164 -6.86 -26.35 2.97
C VAL A 164 -8.39 -26.54 2.80
N ALA A 165 -9.07 -25.49 2.32
CA ALA A 165 -9.72 -25.35 0.98
C ALA A 165 -10.61 -24.09 0.92
N THR A 166 -10.43 -23.30 -0.16
CA THR A 166 -11.16 -22.10 -0.65
C THR A 166 -11.73 -21.10 0.38
N PRO A 167 -11.27 -19.83 0.44
CA PRO A 167 -11.66 -18.92 1.52
C PRO A 167 -13.10 -18.45 1.45
N THR A 168 -13.84 -18.69 2.53
CA THR A 168 -15.00 -17.86 2.90
C THR A 168 -14.51 -16.58 3.61
N VAL A 169 -15.40 -15.59 3.76
CA VAL A 169 -15.13 -14.35 4.51
C VAL A 169 -14.60 -14.65 5.93
N GLU A 170 -15.05 -15.75 6.56
CA GLU A 170 -14.55 -16.18 7.87
C GLU A 170 -13.09 -16.67 7.85
N GLN A 171 -12.64 -17.34 6.78
CA GLN A 171 -11.24 -17.79 6.66
C GLN A 171 -10.29 -16.59 6.47
N THR A 172 -10.69 -15.60 5.68
CA THR A 172 -9.90 -14.36 5.50
C THR A 172 -9.79 -13.57 6.80
N ALA A 173 -10.86 -13.54 7.61
CA ALA A 173 -10.82 -12.97 8.96
C ALA A 173 -9.83 -13.69 9.87
N THR A 174 -9.73 -15.02 9.78
CA THR A 174 -8.82 -15.80 10.62
C THR A 174 -7.34 -15.50 10.33
N HIS A 175 -6.98 -15.29 9.06
CA HIS A 175 -5.62 -14.88 8.67
C HIS A 175 -5.27 -13.47 9.13
N LEU A 176 -6.26 -12.58 9.18
CA LEU A 176 -6.05 -11.25 9.73
C LEU A 176 -5.88 -11.27 11.24
N LEU A 177 -6.53 -12.21 11.97
CA LEU A 177 -6.36 -12.38 13.42
C LEU A 177 -4.92 -12.69 13.84
N GLU A 178 -4.15 -13.36 13.00
CA GLU A 178 -2.75 -13.70 13.31
C GLU A 178 -1.82 -12.48 13.21
N GLY A 179 -2.32 -11.35 12.68
CA GLY A 179 -1.56 -10.13 12.42
C GLY A 179 -0.43 -10.39 11.42
N VAL A 180 0.37 -9.36 11.12
CA VAL A 180 1.66 -9.63 10.46
C VAL A 180 2.51 -10.34 11.49
N GLY A 181 2.52 -11.67 11.45
CA GLY A 181 3.41 -12.49 12.24
C GLY A 181 4.81 -11.87 12.29
N ASN A 182 5.50 -12.08 13.42
CA ASN A 182 6.81 -11.46 13.69
C ASN A 182 7.67 -11.37 12.44
N ARG A 183 8.28 -10.20 12.23
CA ARG A 183 9.18 -9.97 11.09
C ARG A 183 10.03 -11.20 10.88
N ASN A 184 9.99 -11.77 9.68
CA ASN A 184 10.90 -12.83 9.35
C ASN A 184 12.30 -12.25 9.58
N ASN A 185 12.95 -12.67 10.66
CA ASN A 185 14.21 -12.08 11.10
C ASN A 185 15.29 -12.23 10.04
N ASN A 186 15.08 -13.15 9.09
CA ASN A 186 15.99 -13.44 8.00
C ASN A 186 15.78 -12.52 6.78
N PHE A 187 14.68 -11.77 6.65
CA PHE A 187 14.44 -10.94 5.45
C PHE A 187 15.61 -9.99 5.14
N PRO A 188 16.13 -9.18 6.09
CA PRO A 188 17.29 -8.33 5.80
C PRO A 188 18.52 -9.14 5.38
N ASP A 189 18.80 -10.25 6.06
CA ASP A 189 19.98 -11.09 5.78
C ASP A 189 19.89 -11.75 4.41
N ASP A 190 18.70 -12.21 4.02
CA ASP A 190 18.45 -12.87 2.73
C ASP A 190 18.52 -11.87 1.56
N VAL A 191 17.98 -10.65 1.73
CA VAL A 191 18.13 -9.57 0.74
C VAL A 191 19.59 -9.14 0.61
N MET A 192 20.27 -8.93 1.73
CA MET A 192 21.68 -8.56 1.75
C MET A 192 22.54 -9.63 1.04
N ARG A 193 22.27 -10.92 1.28
CA ARG A 193 22.96 -12.03 0.62
C ARG A 193 22.66 -12.07 -0.88
N ARG A 194 21.39 -11.90 -1.29
CA ARG A 194 20.96 -11.85 -2.69
C ARG A 194 21.67 -10.74 -3.46
N ASP A 195 21.80 -9.57 -2.84
CA ASP A 195 22.42 -8.39 -3.44
C ASP A 195 23.96 -8.42 -3.35
N GLY A 196 24.54 -9.51 -2.82
CA GLY A 196 25.99 -9.63 -2.64
C GLY A 196 26.55 -8.55 -1.73
N TYR A 197 25.80 -8.17 -0.69
CA TYR A 197 26.17 -7.12 0.28
C TYR A 197 26.54 -5.80 -0.41
N THR A 198 25.87 -5.48 -1.52
CA THR A 198 26.21 -4.32 -2.36
C THR A 198 25.00 -3.41 -2.53
N CYS A 199 25.22 -2.10 -2.42
CA CYS A 199 24.20 -1.08 -2.65
C CYS A 199 23.78 -1.11 -4.12
N VAL A 200 22.49 -1.29 -4.39
CA VAL A 200 21.98 -1.38 -5.77
C VAL A 200 22.13 -0.07 -6.56
N LEU A 201 22.35 1.06 -5.89
CA LEU A 201 22.48 2.38 -6.52
C LEU A 201 23.94 2.77 -6.79
N THR A 202 24.84 2.51 -5.84
CA THR A 202 26.22 3.06 -5.87
C THR A 202 27.29 1.99 -6.02
N GLY A 203 26.95 0.71 -5.87
CA GLY A 203 27.93 -0.37 -5.86
C GLY A 203 28.80 -0.43 -4.59
N PHE A 204 28.53 0.41 -3.59
CA PHE A 204 29.23 0.35 -2.29
C PHE A 204 28.91 -0.94 -1.57
N GLN A 205 29.86 -1.44 -0.77
CA GLN A 205 29.71 -2.70 -0.06
C GLN A 205 29.34 -2.48 1.41
N ASP A 206 28.55 -3.41 1.97
CA ASP A 206 28.27 -3.40 3.40
C ASP A 206 29.54 -3.73 4.20
N VAL A 207 29.66 -3.15 5.40
CA VAL A 207 30.77 -3.46 6.34
C VAL A 207 30.81 -4.94 6.75
N SER A 208 29.70 -5.65 6.68
CA SER A 208 29.59 -7.09 6.99
C SER A 208 29.86 -8.00 5.79
N HIS A 209 30.19 -7.45 4.60
CA HIS A 209 30.48 -8.24 3.42
C HIS A 209 31.60 -9.27 3.70
N PRO A 210 31.38 -10.59 3.52
CA PRO A 210 32.31 -11.64 3.97
C PRO A 210 33.62 -11.68 3.17
N LYS A 211 33.58 -11.31 1.88
CA LYS A 211 34.75 -11.21 0.98
C LYS A 211 34.74 -9.90 0.17
N PRO A 212 34.98 -8.75 0.80
CA PRO A 212 34.80 -7.45 0.15
C PRO A 212 35.83 -7.24 -0.97
N ALA A 213 35.41 -6.59 -2.05
CA ALA A 213 36.25 -6.27 -3.19
C ALA A 213 37.25 -5.16 -2.79
N LYS A 214 38.52 -5.32 -3.21
CA LYS A 214 39.55 -4.31 -2.95
C LYS A 214 39.23 -3.03 -3.73
N GLY A 215 39.39 -1.89 -3.08
CA GLY A 215 39.18 -0.57 -3.70
C GLY A 215 37.71 -0.12 -3.78
N ILE A 216 36.75 -0.95 -3.36
CA ILE A 216 35.35 -0.54 -3.26
C ILE A 216 35.10 0.08 -1.88
N PHE A 217 34.36 1.20 -1.86
CA PHE A 217 33.99 1.87 -0.63
C PHE A 217 33.04 1.00 0.22
N LYS A 218 33.23 1.05 1.55
CA LYS A 218 32.42 0.29 2.49
C LYS A 218 31.61 1.22 3.38
N THR A 219 30.34 0.88 3.58
CA THR A 219 29.44 1.63 4.46
C THR A 219 28.44 0.68 5.12
N ARG A 220 27.62 1.16 6.05
CA ARG A 220 26.48 0.38 6.55
C ARG A 220 25.33 0.54 5.57
N LEU A 221 24.91 -0.56 4.99
CA LEU A 221 23.75 -0.64 4.12
C LEU A 221 22.52 -1.03 4.94
N ILE A 222 21.35 -0.68 4.40
CA ILE A 222 20.04 -0.97 4.96
C ILE A 222 19.24 -1.69 3.88
N VAL A 223 18.42 -2.65 4.31
CA VAL A 223 17.45 -3.30 3.45
C VAL A 223 16.14 -2.54 3.50
N ALA A 224 15.72 -2.00 2.36
CA ALA A 224 14.41 -1.40 2.15
C ALA A 224 13.44 -2.40 1.53
N HIS A 225 12.19 -2.39 1.98
CA HIS A 225 11.08 -3.03 1.28
C HIS A 225 10.65 -2.14 0.09
N ILE A 226 10.36 -2.74 -1.07
CA ILE A 226 9.79 -2.06 -2.24
C ILE A 226 8.30 -1.81 -2.00
N LEU A 227 7.53 -2.88 -1.77
CA LEU A 227 6.18 -2.80 -1.20
C LEU A 227 6.29 -2.81 0.31
N ARG A 228 5.88 -1.71 0.93
CA ARG A 228 6.00 -1.55 2.38
C ARG A 228 5.25 -2.66 3.12
N ARG A 229 5.90 -3.20 4.16
CA ARG A 229 5.35 -4.27 4.98
C ARG A 229 3.99 -3.98 5.59
N SER A 230 3.81 -2.72 5.94
CA SER A 230 2.59 -2.20 6.50
C SER A 230 1.35 -2.32 5.62
N ILE A 231 1.51 -2.51 4.31
CA ILE A 231 0.41 -2.86 3.41
C ILE A 231 -0.24 -4.17 3.84
N GLY A 232 0.54 -5.09 4.44
CA GLY A 232 0.02 -6.31 5.05
C GLY A 232 -0.31 -6.19 6.53
N GLN A 233 -0.04 -5.03 7.17
CA GLN A 233 -0.22 -4.85 8.61
C GLN A 233 -1.60 -4.34 8.96
N PHE A 234 -2.49 -5.30 9.15
CA PHE A 234 -3.82 -5.06 9.70
C PHE A 234 -3.79 -5.38 11.18
N ASP A 235 -4.27 -4.44 11.99
CA ASP A 235 -4.34 -4.61 13.43
C ASP A 235 -5.33 -5.72 13.75
N SER A 236 -4.81 -6.78 14.35
CA SER A 236 -5.53 -8.00 14.66
C SER A 236 -5.94 -8.08 16.12
N ASP A 237 -5.73 -7.02 16.91
CA ASP A 237 -6.01 -6.98 18.34
C ASP A 237 -7.53 -6.90 18.63
N HIS A 238 -8.24 -7.98 18.29
CA HIS A 238 -9.62 -8.28 18.69
C HIS A 238 -9.77 -8.46 20.21
N ASN A 239 -8.67 -8.66 20.93
CA ASN A 239 -8.67 -8.85 22.38
C ASN A 239 -8.67 -7.55 23.18
N SER A 240 -8.61 -6.39 22.50
CA SER A 240 -8.88 -5.12 23.18
C SER A 240 -10.38 -5.05 23.51
N LYS A 241 -10.74 -5.47 24.73
CA LYS A 241 -12.10 -5.29 25.32
C LYS A 241 -12.51 -3.82 25.47
N SER A 242 -11.73 -2.87 24.92
CA SER A 242 -12.05 -1.46 24.84
C SER A 242 -13.13 -1.21 23.78
N VAL A 243 -14.38 -1.36 24.20
CA VAL A 243 -15.54 -0.56 23.80
C VAL A 243 -15.56 -0.08 22.34
N GLY A 244 -16.10 -0.92 21.44
CA GLY A 244 -16.52 -0.48 20.10
C GLY A 244 -16.48 -1.56 19.03
N HIS A 245 -17.48 -2.44 18.97
CA HIS A 245 -17.65 -3.50 17.96
C HIS A 245 -17.67 -2.99 16.50
N LEU A 246 -17.89 -1.69 16.25
CA LEU A 246 -17.85 -1.09 14.92
C LEU A 246 -16.43 -0.89 14.35
N SER A 247 -15.40 -0.80 15.21
CA SER A 247 -14.03 -0.48 14.77
C SER A 247 -13.34 -1.62 14.03
N THR A 248 -13.67 -2.87 14.39
CA THR A 248 -12.99 -4.04 13.82
C THR A 248 -13.50 -4.39 12.43
N GLN A 249 -14.81 -4.27 12.19
CA GLN A 249 -15.39 -4.53 10.86
C GLN A 249 -14.95 -3.48 9.84
N SER A 250 -14.86 -2.20 10.24
CA SER A 250 -14.41 -1.12 9.37
C SER A 250 -12.92 -1.24 9.02
N ALA A 251 -12.06 -1.60 9.98
CA ALA A 251 -10.65 -1.90 9.72
C ALA A 251 -10.48 -3.07 8.74
N PHE A 252 -11.26 -4.15 8.91
CA PHE A 252 -11.27 -5.28 8.01
C PHE A 252 -11.75 -4.91 6.59
N LYS A 253 -12.86 -4.17 6.46
CA LYS A 253 -13.33 -3.66 5.16
C LYS A 253 -12.24 -2.81 4.49
N SER A 254 -11.63 -1.89 5.22
CA SER A 254 -10.53 -1.04 4.72
C SER A 254 -9.33 -1.86 4.24
N ALA A 255 -8.99 -2.93 4.95
CA ALA A 255 -7.92 -3.86 4.58
C ALA A 255 -8.22 -4.58 3.26
N LEU A 256 -9.43 -5.12 3.14
CA LEU A 256 -9.88 -5.79 1.92
C LEU A 256 -9.94 -4.84 0.73
N THR A 257 -10.45 -3.63 0.91
CA THR A 257 -10.49 -2.62 -0.16
C THR A 257 -9.08 -2.23 -0.60
N THR A 258 -8.15 -2.03 0.34
CA THR A 258 -6.72 -1.80 0.05
C THR A 258 -6.13 -2.93 -0.79
N PHE A 259 -6.36 -4.18 -0.34
CA PHE A 259 -5.87 -5.37 -1.01
C PHE A 259 -6.45 -5.51 -2.43
N ASP A 260 -7.76 -5.35 -2.58
CA ASP A 260 -8.46 -5.43 -3.86
C ASP A 260 -7.92 -4.39 -4.85
N ILE A 261 -7.77 -3.13 -4.41
CA ILE A 261 -7.17 -2.07 -5.25
C ILE A 261 -5.74 -2.46 -5.63
N LEU A 262 -4.92 -2.89 -4.66
CA LEU A 262 -3.52 -3.23 -4.92
C LEU A 262 -3.40 -4.36 -5.93
N VAL A 263 -4.10 -5.48 -5.73
CA VAL A 263 -4.04 -6.65 -6.62
C VAL A 263 -4.49 -6.30 -8.02
N ASN A 264 -5.59 -5.55 -8.17
CA ASN A 264 -6.09 -5.18 -9.50
C ASN A 264 -5.19 -4.15 -10.19
N PHE A 265 -4.67 -3.16 -9.44
CA PHE A 265 -3.81 -2.10 -9.96
C PHE A 265 -2.41 -2.62 -10.36
N THR A 266 -1.82 -3.51 -9.57
CA THR A 266 -0.44 -4.01 -9.74
C THR A 266 -0.36 -5.37 -10.41
N ARG A 267 -1.48 -6.10 -10.55
CA ARG A 267 -1.52 -7.49 -11.02
C ARG A 267 -0.61 -8.42 -10.21
N LEU A 268 -0.47 -8.14 -8.92
CA LEU A 268 0.22 -9.07 -8.02
C LEU A 268 -0.43 -10.45 -8.13
N PRO A 269 0.36 -11.53 -8.29
CA PRO A 269 -0.14 -12.90 -8.45
C PRO A 269 -0.54 -13.48 -7.09
N VAL A 270 -1.35 -12.72 -6.35
CA VAL A 270 -1.74 -12.98 -4.98
C VAL A 270 -3.26 -13.09 -4.98
N GLN A 271 -3.77 -14.25 -4.59
CA GLN A 271 -5.20 -14.54 -4.58
C GLN A 271 -5.84 -14.10 -3.26
N GLU A 272 -5.05 -14.13 -2.19
CA GLU A 272 -5.54 -13.92 -0.83
C GLU A 272 -4.66 -12.97 -0.02
N LEU A 273 -5.27 -12.26 0.93
CA LEU A 273 -4.56 -11.30 1.76
C LEU A 273 -3.40 -11.93 2.56
N GLY A 274 -3.56 -13.19 2.99
CA GLY A 274 -2.50 -13.93 3.68
C GLY A 274 -1.29 -14.25 2.80
N GLU A 275 -1.50 -14.44 1.49
CA GLU A 275 -0.41 -14.64 0.53
C GLU A 275 0.40 -13.36 0.33
N LEU A 276 -0.25 -12.19 0.39
CA LEU A 276 0.44 -10.90 0.29
C LEU A 276 1.49 -10.73 1.38
N GLN A 277 1.18 -11.18 2.59
CA GLN A 277 2.12 -11.11 3.71
C GLN A 277 3.40 -11.91 3.44
N ASN A 278 3.27 -13.11 2.87
CA ASN A 278 4.44 -13.92 2.50
C ASN A 278 5.23 -13.26 1.38
N ALA A 279 4.55 -12.67 0.39
CA ALA A 279 5.20 -11.95 -0.70
C ALA A 279 5.91 -10.67 -0.23
N ILE A 280 5.38 -10.00 0.79
CA ILE A 280 5.95 -8.77 1.36
C ILE A 280 7.31 -9.03 2.01
N ASP A 281 7.47 -10.12 2.76
CA ASP A 281 8.73 -10.48 3.41
C ASP A 281 9.59 -11.41 2.53
N ASP A 282 9.22 -11.62 1.27
CA ASP A 282 10.05 -12.31 0.30
C ASP A 282 11.26 -11.43 -0.09
N PRO A 283 12.48 -11.98 -0.18
CA PRO A 283 13.64 -11.19 -0.57
C PRO A 283 13.47 -10.46 -1.91
N SER A 284 12.66 -10.93 -2.86
CA SER A 284 12.36 -10.22 -4.11
C SER A 284 11.71 -8.84 -3.92
N ASN A 285 11.02 -8.63 -2.80
CA ASN A 285 10.43 -7.36 -2.40
C ASN A 285 11.41 -6.46 -1.62
N GLY A 286 12.68 -6.86 -1.48
CA GLY A 286 13.70 -6.05 -0.82
C GLY A 286 14.74 -5.47 -1.78
N MET A 287 15.43 -4.42 -1.35
CA MET A 287 16.68 -3.94 -1.96
C MET A 287 17.66 -3.42 -0.92
N THR A 288 18.96 -3.65 -1.16
CA THR A 288 20.05 -3.16 -0.32
C THR A 288 20.49 -1.78 -0.78
N ILE A 289 20.38 -0.77 0.08
CA ILE A 289 20.70 0.63 -0.23
C ILE A 289 21.38 1.36 0.94
N GLU A 290 21.95 2.52 0.68
CA GLU A 290 22.51 3.39 1.71
C GLU A 290 21.42 4.09 2.52
N SER A 291 21.74 4.51 3.75
CA SER A 291 20.75 5.09 4.67
C SER A 291 20.11 6.39 4.16
N ASN A 292 20.84 7.23 3.44
CA ASN A 292 20.32 8.45 2.82
C ASN A 292 19.37 8.12 1.66
N ALA A 293 19.74 7.17 0.80
CA ALA A 293 18.89 6.69 -0.28
C ALA A 293 17.62 6.04 0.25
N HIS A 294 17.71 5.26 1.34
CA HIS A 294 16.56 4.68 2.04
C HIS A 294 15.60 5.76 2.53
N TYR A 295 16.11 6.79 3.21
CA TYR A 295 15.28 7.89 3.70
C TYR A 295 14.56 8.62 2.55
N ALA A 296 15.27 8.89 1.46
CA ALA A 296 14.72 9.54 0.28
C ALA A 296 13.69 8.66 -0.45
N PHE A 297 13.93 7.35 -0.56
CA PHE A 297 12.99 6.38 -1.13
C PHE A 297 11.71 6.34 -0.32
N ASP A 298 11.85 6.27 1.00
CA ASP A 298 10.75 6.24 1.93
C ASP A 298 9.94 7.54 1.97
N SER A 299 10.54 8.64 1.53
CA SER A 299 9.89 9.94 1.43
C SER A 299 9.28 10.20 0.05
N PHE A 300 9.40 9.24 -0.88
CA PHE A 300 9.03 9.36 -2.30
C PHE A 300 9.77 10.46 -3.04
N ASP A 301 10.98 10.82 -2.58
CA ASP A 301 11.85 11.75 -3.32
C ASP A 301 12.39 11.10 -4.60
N TRP A 302 12.37 9.77 -4.66
CA TRP A 302 12.63 8.98 -5.86
C TRP A 302 11.86 7.66 -5.81
N CYS A 303 11.67 7.03 -6.96
CA CYS A 303 11.03 5.72 -7.10
C CYS A 303 11.77 4.86 -8.14
N LEU A 304 11.46 3.56 -8.16
CA LEU A 304 11.97 2.64 -9.15
C LEU A 304 11.10 2.69 -10.41
N LYS A 305 11.73 2.78 -11.58
CA LYS A 305 11.05 2.61 -12.87
C LYS A 305 11.43 1.27 -13.48
N LYS A 306 10.43 0.54 -14.00
CA LYS A 306 10.67 -0.70 -14.74
C LYS A 306 11.53 -0.40 -15.97
N THR A 307 12.57 -1.20 -16.18
CA THR A 307 13.41 -1.12 -17.39
C THR A 307 13.43 -2.47 -18.11
N GLU A 308 13.74 -2.48 -19.40
CA GLU A 308 13.84 -3.70 -20.20
C GLU A 308 15.08 -4.54 -19.84
N VAL A 309 16.01 -3.97 -19.08
CA VAL A 309 17.25 -4.62 -18.70
C VAL A 309 16.92 -5.69 -17.65
N ARG A 310 16.89 -6.95 -18.08
CA ARG A 310 17.04 -8.07 -17.15
C ARG A 310 18.41 -7.93 -16.54
N PHE A 311 18.47 -7.46 -15.29
CA PHE A 311 19.71 -7.53 -14.51
C PHE A 311 20.16 -8.99 -14.54
N LYS A 312 21.30 -9.24 -15.21
CA LYS A 312 21.98 -10.53 -15.10
C LYS A 312 22.37 -10.63 -13.64
N ALA A 313 21.59 -11.38 -12.86
CA ALA A 313 22.08 -11.92 -11.61
C ALA A 313 23.45 -12.51 -11.95
N LEU A 314 24.51 -11.90 -11.41
CA LEU A 314 25.86 -12.42 -11.58
C LEU A 314 25.80 -13.82 -10.98
N ASN A 315 25.81 -14.84 -11.85
CA ASN A 315 25.86 -16.23 -11.44
C ASN A 315 27.11 -16.39 -10.57
N LEU A 316 26.93 -16.45 -9.26
CA LEU A 316 28.00 -16.65 -8.28
C LEU A 316 28.48 -18.11 -8.24
N SER A 317 28.15 -18.93 -9.24
CA SER A 317 28.46 -20.37 -9.28
C SER A 317 29.85 -20.72 -9.82
N SER A 318 30.76 -19.76 -9.99
CA SER A 318 32.12 -20.06 -10.50
C SER A 318 33.23 -19.29 -9.77
N TYR A 319 33.34 -19.50 -8.45
CA TYR A 319 34.61 -19.31 -7.74
C TYR A 319 34.79 -20.46 -6.74
N ASN A 320 35.31 -21.58 -7.26
CA ASN A 320 36.03 -22.57 -6.45
C ASN A 320 37.46 -22.08 -6.22
#